data_AF-A0A6M4G2B8-F1
#
_entry.id   AF-A0A6M4G2B8-F1
#
_cell.length_a   1.000
_cell.length_b   1.000
_cell.length_c   1.000
_cell.angle_alpha   90.00
_cell.angle_beta   90.00
_cell.angle_gamma   90.00
#
_symmetry.space_group_name_H-M   'P 1'
#
loop_
_entity.id
_entity.type
_entity.pdbx_description
1 polymer ?
#
loop_
_entity_poly.entity_id
_entity_poly.type
_entity_poly.pdbx_seq_one_letter_code
_entity_poly.pdbx_strand_id
1 'polypeptide(L)'
;MYPDEDHNADGRHIDYLHQPERWRSYDADLFDRLRMIVDAGVRRVSELEAADLLPNAIYWNAAVPTTGLTVERRMSRQSWFEAGRAMLASCDVVFADPDNGLETKNFDPGARKAGKSISIAELQALNAPGRALIVYHHQTRMAGGHHFELKHWGGRLREAGFNRVDALRASPFSARAFFLLNADDEMRDRAMQLSTRWGDRLTWHPTLGA
;
A
#
# COMPACT_ATOMS: atom_id res chain seq x y z
N MET A 1 11.17 -3.17 -3.80
CA MET A 1 11.21 -3.43 -2.34
C MET A 1 12.27 -2.54 -1.67
N TYR A 2 11.96 -1.89 -0.55
CA TYR A 2 13.00 -1.18 0.21
C TYR A 2 13.97 -2.19 0.84
N PRO A 3 15.29 -1.92 0.90
CA PRO A 3 16.25 -2.87 1.47
C PRO A 3 15.93 -3.21 2.92
N ASP A 4 16.25 -4.44 3.31
CA ASP A 4 16.09 -4.92 4.69
C ASP A 4 16.87 -4.02 5.65
N GLU A 5 16.24 -3.64 6.75
CA GLU A 5 16.91 -2.92 7.84
C GLU A 5 17.41 -3.99 8.82
N ASP A 6 18.60 -3.83 9.41
CA ASP A 6 19.29 -4.87 10.22
C ASP A 6 18.56 -5.27 11.55
N HIS A 7 17.23 -5.16 11.63
CA HIS A 7 16.40 -5.45 12.78
C HIS A 7 15.37 -6.55 12.44
N ASN A 8 15.55 -7.75 13.01
CA ASN A 8 14.75 -8.95 12.71
C ASN A 8 13.32 -8.97 13.30
N ALA A 9 12.73 -7.81 13.64
CA ALA A 9 11.43 -7.76 14.31
C ALA A 9 10.25 -7.73 13.33
N ASP A 10 10.49 -7.42 12.05
CA ASP A 10 9.43 -7.30 11.05
C ASP A 10 8.85 -8.67 10.67
N GLY A 11 7.54 -8.72 10.41
CA GLY A 11 6.84 -9.97 10.09
C GLY A 11 6.70 -10.97 11.25
N ARG A 12 7.02 -10.58 12.50
CA ARG A 12 6.95 -11.49 13.67
C ARG A 12 5.53 -11.84 14.14
N HIS A 13 4.53 -11.04 13.78
CA HIS A 13 3.16 -11.17 14.29
C HIS A 13 2.36 -12.21 13.52
N ILE A 14 2.57 -13.48 13.84
CA ILE A 14 1.92 -14.65 13.19
C ILE A 14 0.81 -15.30 14.03
N ASP A 15 0.59 -14.84 15.27
CA ASP A 15 -0.34 -15.45 16.24
C ASP A 15 -1.79 -15.56 15.74
N TYR A 16 -2.17 -14.78 14.72
CA TYR A 16 -3.49 -14.85 14.10
C TYR A 16 -3.71 -16.21 13.39
N LEU A 17 -2.66 -16.86 12.90
CA LEU A 17 -2.72 -18.17 12.23
C LEU A 17 -3.09 -19.32 13.19
N HIS A 18 -2.94 -19.10 14.50
CA HIS A 18 -3.38 -20.02 15.55
C HIS A 18 -4.81 -19.76 16.03
N GLN A 19 -5.52 -18.80 15.42
CA GLN A 19 -6.89 -18.42 15.78
C GLN A 19 -7.84 -18.53 14.57
N PRO A 20 -8.01 -19.72 13.95
CA PRO A 20 -8.81 -19.89 12.73
C PRO A 20 -10.27 -19.48 12.91
N GLU A 21 -10.87 -19.76 14.07
CA GLU A 21 -12.25 -19.35 14.40
C GLU A 21 -12.47 -17.84 14.34
N ARG A 22 -11.39 -17.06 14.51
CA ARG A 22 -11.44 -15.59 14.50
C ARG A 22 -11.10 -15.00 13.13
N TRP A 23 -10.16 -15.60 12.40
CA TRP A 23 -9.56 -14.94 11.24
C TRP A 23 -9.82 -15.64 9.90
N ARG A 24 -9.99 -16.97 9.89
CA ARG A 24 -10.15 -17.74 8.65
C ARG A 24 -11.44 -17.39 7.91
N SER A 25 -12.47 -16.93 8.63
CA SER A 25 -13.75 -16.51 8.06
C SER A 25 -13.67 -15.22 7.24
N TYR A 26 -12.60 -14.42 7.32
CA TYR A 26 -12.41 -13.23 6.49
C TYR A 26 -11.93 -13.55 5.08
N ASP A 27 -11.05 -14.54 4.95
CA ASP A 27 -10.59 -15.07 3.68
C ASP A 27 -9.90 -16.41 3.97
N ALA A 28 -10.57 -17.52 3.65
CA ALA A 28 -10.09 -18.85 3.99
C ALA A 28 -8.87 -19.25 3.14
N ASP A 29 -8.87 -18.88 1.85
CA ASP A 29 -7.77 -19.21 0.94
C ASP A 29 -6.50 -18.44 1.33
N LEU A 30 -6.63 -17.13 1.55
CA LEU A 30 -5.53 -16.31 2.06
C LEU A 30 -4.99 -16.84 3.40
N PHE A 31 -5.88 -17.13 4.34
CA PHE A 31 -5.49 -17.64 5.66
C PHE A 31 -4.72 -18.96 5.57
N ASP A 32 -5.23 -19.93 4.81
CA ASP A 32 -4.64 -21.26 4.70
C ASP A 32 -3.28 -21.22 3.97
N ARG A 33 -3.15 -20.42 2.89
CA ARG A 33 -1.87 -20.25 2.19
C ARG A 33 -0.82 -19.55 3.06
N LEU A 34 -1.20 -18.50 3.79
CA LEU A 34 -0.30 -17.84 4.75
C LEU A 34 0.15 -18.80 5.85
N ARG A 35 -0.76 -19.64 6.35
CA ARG A 35 -0.43 -20.67 7.34
C ARG A 35 0.60 -21.66 6.81
N MET A 36 0.41 -22.16 5.59
CA MET A 36 1.36 -23.08 4.96
C MET A 36 2.77 -22.48 4.85
N ILE A 37 2.89 -21.24 4.39
CA ILE A 37 4.19 -20.54 4.24
C ILE A 37 4.90 -20.41 5.59
N VAL A 38 4.14 -20.07 6.65
CA VAL A 38 4.68 -19.92 8.00
C VAL A 38 5.10 -21.27 8.59
N ASP A 39 4.25 -22.28 8.51
CA ASP A 39 4.51 -23.63 9.04
C ASP A 39 5.70 -24.29 8.33
N ALA A 40 5.92 -24.00 7.04
CA ALA A 40 7.07 -24.45 6.28
C ALA A 40 8.37 -23.67 6.56
N GLY A 41 8.32 -22.59 7.34
CA GLY A 41 9.50 -21.78 7.70
C GLY A 41 10.07 -20.93 6.56
N VAL A 42 9.32 -20.72 5.47
CA VAL A 42 9.77 -20.03 4.25
C VAL A 42 9.18 -18.63 4.12
N ARG A 43 9.15 -17.86 5.22
CA ARG A 43 8.51 -16.51 5.25
C ARG A 43 9.26 -15.48 4.40
N ARG A 44 9.03 -15.47 3.09
CA ARG A 44 9.62 -14.55 2.10
C ARG A 44 8.53 -13.98 1.19
N VAL A 45 8.72 -12.76 0.71
CA VAL A 45 7.80 -12.11 -0.23
C VAL A 45 7.63 -12.94 -1.51
N SER A 46 8.70 -13.59 -1.99
CA SER A 46 8.66 -14.48 -3.15
C SER A 46 7.69 -15.65 -2.99
N GLU A 47 7.48 -16.16 -1.78
CA GLU A 47 6.49 -17.22 -1.55
C GLU A 47 5.06 -16.69 -1.67
N LEU A 48 4.81 -15.42 -1.34
CA LEU A 48 3.49 -14.80 -1.52
C LEU A 48 3.18 -14.58 -3.01
N GLU A 49 4.19 -14.21 -3.79
CA GLU A 49 4.07 -14.07 -5.26
C GLU A 49 3.82 -15.44 -5.91
N ALA A 50 4.56 -16.47 -5.49
CA ALA A 50 4.39 -17.84 -5.98
C ALA A 50 3.08 -18.50 -5.50
N ALA A 51 2.52 -18.02 -4.38
CA ALA A 51 1.27 -18.52 -3.84
C ALA A 51 0.04 -18.08 -4.65
N ASP A 52 0.16 -17.32 -5.75
CA ASP A 52 -0.95 -16.99 -6.68
C ASP A 52 -2.28 -16.63 -5.98
N LEU A 53 -2.16 -15.78 -4.95
CA LEU A 53 -3.30 -15.28 -4.16
C LEU A 53 -4.10 -14.21 -4.91
N LEU A 54 -3.46 -13.57 -5.89
CA LEU A 54 -4.04 -12.55 -6.74
C LEU A 54 -3.86 -13.00 -8.19
N PRO A 55 -4.92 -13.56 -8.82
CA PRO A 55 -4.81 -14.09 -10.17
C PRO A 55 -4.32 -13.04 -11.17
N ASN A 56 -3.34 -13.41 -12.00
CA ASN A 56 -2.73 -12.54 -13.02
C ASN A 56 -2.00 -11.30 -12.47
N ALA A 57 -1.61 -11.30 -11.19
CA ALA A 57 -0.87 -10.19 -10.61
C ALA A 57 0.53 -10.05 -11.25
N ILE A 58 0.93 -8.81 -11.51
CA ILE A 58 2.28 -8.43 -11.94
C ILE A 58 2.97 -7.76 -10.75
N TYR A 59 4.16 -8.26 -10.39
CA TYR A 59 4.92 -7.79 -9.24
C TYR A 59 6.16 -6.99 -9.66
N TRP A 60 6.17 -5.69 -9.34
CA TRP A 60 7.38 -4.87 -9.40
C TRP A 60 8.09 -4.91 -8.03
N ASN A 61 8.83 -5.99 -7.78
CA ASN A 61 9.50 -6.22 -6.50
C ASN A 61 10.97 -5.77 -6.46
N ALA A 62 11.52 -5.28 -7.59
CA ALA A 62 12.90 -4.81 -7.71
C ALA A 62 13.31 -3.87 -6.57
N ALA A 63 14.51 -4.07 -6.04
CA ALA A 63 15.02 -3.29 -4.91
C ALA A 63 15.05 -1.79 -5.21
N VAL A 64 14.56 -0.96 -4.29
CA VAL A 64 14.62 0.50 -4.42
C VAL A 64 16.09 0.91 -4.25
N PRO A 65 16.67 1.67 -5.18
CA PRO A 65 18.06 2.10 -5.06
C PRO A 65 18.23 3.11 -3.92
N THR A 66 19.11 2.80 -2.97
CA THR A 66 19.37 3.63 -1.77
C THR A 66 20.82 4.09 -1.63
N THR A 67 21.72 3.60 -2.48
CA THR A 67 23.17 3.86 -2.43
C THR A 67 23.60 5.05 -3.29
N GLY A 68 24.73 5.68 -2.95
CA GLY A 68 25.32 6.78 -3.73
C GLY A 68 25.00 8.18 -3.19
N LEU A 69 25.48 9.20 -3.89
CA LEU A 69 25.22 10.61 -3.59
C LEU A 69 23.74 10.96 -3.81
N THR A 70 23.28 12.10 -3.28
CA THR A 70 21.86 12.51 -3.41
C THR A 70 21.42 12.61 -4.87
N VAL A 71 22.25 13.16 -5.76
CA VAL A 71 21.93 13.29 -7.20
C VAL A 71 21.82 11.91 -7.85
N GLU A 72 22.77 11.01 -7.59
CA GLU A 72 22.77 9.63 -8.11
C GLU A 72 21.53 8.86 -7.66
N ARG A 73 21.12 9.03 -6.39
CA ARG A 73 19.91 8.39 -5.85
C ARG A 73 18.64 8.90 -6.51
N ARG A 74 18.52 10.20 -6.80
CA ARG A 74 17.38 10.74 -7.57
C ARG A 74 17.30 10.11 -8.95
N MET A 75 18.41 10.06 -9.68
CA MET A 75 18.47 9.48 -11.02
C MET A 75 18.16 7.99 -11.01
N SER A 76 18.73 7.25 -10.05
CA SER A 76 18.51 5.81 -9.90
C SER A 76 17.06 5.51 -9.54
N ARG A 77 16.47 6.28 -8.61
CA ARG A 77 15.06 6.16 -8.26
C ARG A 77 14.15 6.44 -9.44
N GLN A 78 14.43 7.50 -10.22
CA GLN A 78 13.65 7.82 -11.41
C GLN A 78 13.68 6.68 -12.42
N SER A 79 14.86 6.12 -12.69
CA SER A 79 15.02 5.00 -13.63
C SER A 79 14.32 3.73 -13.12
N TRP A 80 14.45 3.43 -11.83
CA TRP A 80 13.75 2.33 -11.16
C TRP A 80 12.23 2.49 -11.26
N PHE A 81 11.71 3.69 -10.99
CA PHE A 81 10.28 3.97 -11.04
C PHE A 81 9.74 3.84 -12.46
N GLU A 82 10.45 4.38 -13.45
CA GLU A 82 10.04 4.32 -14.86
C GLU A 82 10.00 2.87 -15.38
N ALA A 83 10.97 2.03 -15.00
CA ALA A 83 10.96 0.62 -15.32
C ALA A 83 9.74 -0.11 -14.74
N GLY A 84 9.41 0.16 -13.47
CA GLY A 84 8.22 -0.38 -12.82
C GLY A 84 6.92 0.11 -13.47
N ARG A 85 6.84 1.40 -13.79
CA ARG A 85 5.70 2.01 -14.48
C ARG A 85 5.46 1.37 -15.84
N ALA A 86 6.52 1.12 -16.61
CA ALA A 86 6.42 0.45 -17.90
C ALA A 86 5.93 -1.00 -17.76
N MET A 87 6.40 -1.73 -16.74
CA MET A 87 5.95 -3.10 -16.45
C MET A 87 4.47 -3.16 -16.03
N LEU A 88 4.00 -2.15 -15.29
CA LEU A 88 2.61 -2.05 -14.82
C LEU A 88 1.68 -1.37 -15.83
N ALA A 89 2.14 -1.08 -17.04
CA ALA A 89 1.41 -0.26 -18.01
C ALA A 89 0.07 -0.85 -18.44
N SER A 90 -0.08 -2.17 -18.43
CA SER A 90 -1.33 -2.86 -18.79
C SER A 90 -2.26 -3.14 -17.62
N CYS A 91 -1.90 -2.80 -16.38
CA CYS A 91 -2.72 -3.12 -15.20
C CYS A 91 -3.90 -2.14 -15.08
N ASP A 92 -5.10 -2.65 -14.81
CA ASP A 92 -6.29 -1.83 -14.51
C ASP A 92 -6.29 -1.34 -13.06
N VAL A 93 -5.63 -2.06 -12.16
CA VAL A 93 -5.45 -1.70 -10.75
C VAL A 93 -3.97 -1.78 -10.39
N VAL A 94 -3.45 -0.75 -9.75
CA VAL A 94 -2.09 -0.73 -9.22
C VAL A 94 -2.14 -0.54 -7.71
N PHE A 95 -1.59 -1.49 -6.96
CA PHE A 95 -1.40 -1.36 -5.52
C PHE A 95 0.04 -0.92 -5.22
N ALA A 96 0.19 0.26 -4.61
CA ALA A 96 1.46 0.79 -4.13
C ALA A 96 1.58 0.56 -2.62
N ASP A 97 2.59 -0.22 -2.22
CA ASP A 97 2.85 -0.60 -0.81
C ASP A 97 4.20 -0.06 -0.30
N PRO A 98 4.32 1.25 -0.05
CA PRO A 98 5.51 1.84 0.57
C PRO A 98 5.50 1.68 2.10
N ASP A 99 6.64 1.37 2.71
CA ASP A 99 6.79 1.12 4.16
C ASP A 99 6.09 2.17 5.07
N ASN A 100 6.32 3.46 4.81
CA ASN A 100 5.74 4.58 5.56
C ASN A 100 4.50 5.22 4.91
N GLY A 101 4.16 4.87 3.67
CA GLY A 101 3.06 5.51 2.95
C GLY A 101 3.45 6.67 2.03
N LEU A 102 2.61 7.70 2.03
CA LEU A 102 2.78 8.91 1.23
C LEU A 102 4.02 9.73 1.66
N GLU A 103 4.50 10.58 0.75
CA GLU A 103 5.62 11.50 0.95
C GLU A 103 5.49 12.38 2.21
N THR A 104 6.61 12.86 2.75
CA THR A 104 6.58 13.88 3.83
C THR A 104 6.58 15.29 3.25
N LYS A 105 6.33 16.31 4.08
CA LYS A 105 6.33 17.73 3.66
C LYS A 105 7.62 18.15 2.94
N ASN A 106 8.76 17.60 3.35
CA ASN A 106 10.08 17.92 2.78
C ASN A 106 10.65 16.70 2.03
N PHE A 107 9.79 15.98 1.33
CA PHE A 107 10.21 14.80 0.59
C PHE A 107 11.21 15.15 -0.51
N ASP A 108 12.31 14.40 -0.52
CA ASP A 108 13.32 14.46 -1.56
C ASP A 108 13.55 13.03 -2.05
N PRO A 109 13.34 12.73 -3.34
CA PRO A 109 13.56 11.39 -3.90
C PRO A 109 15.00 10.88 -3.73
N GLY A 110 15.96 11.79 -3.52
CA GLY A 110 17.36 11.48 -3.24
C GLY A 110 17.69 11.30 -1.75
N ALA A 111 16.74 11.45 -0.83
CA ALA A 111 16.99 11.24 0.59
C ALA A 111 17.25 9.75 0.90
N ARG A 112 18.04 9.47 1.96
CA ARG A 112 18.43 8.08 2.32
C ARG A 112 17.22 7.16 2.55
N LYS A 113 16.16 7.70 3.16
CA LYS A 113 14.93 6.98 3.48
C LYS A 113 13.80 7.26 2.50
N ALA A 114 14.09 7.90 1.36
CA ALA A 114 13.05 8.26 0.40
C ALA A 114 12.28 7.03 -0.07
N GLY A 115 12.95 5.88 -0.23
CA GLY A 115 12.32 4.64 -0.69
C GLY A 115 11.27 4.04 0.25
N LYS A 116 11.14 4.55 1.48
CA LYS A 116 10.06 4.18 2.40
C LYS A 116 8.73 4.86 2.07
N SER A 117 8.73 5.86 1.18
CA SER A 117 7.53 6.61 0.82
C SER A 117 7.35 6.67 -0.69
N ILE A 118 6.10 6.77 -1.13
CA ILE A 118 5.75 7.11 -2.52
C ILE A 118 5.37 8.60 -2.61
N SER A 119 5.85 9.27 -3.64
CA SER A 119 5.51 10.68 -3.89
C SER A 119 4.17 10.85 -4.59
N ILE A 120 3.56 12.02 -4.41
CA ILE A 120 2.35 12.38 -5.17
C ILE A 120 2.67 12.41 -6.67
N ALA A 121 3.85 12.90 -7.04
CA ALA A 121 4.28 12.92 -8.44
C ALA A 121 4.39 11.51 -9.05
N GLU A 122 4.93 10.54 -8.30
CA GLU A 122 4.95 9.13 -8.72
C GLU A 122 3.53 8.56 -8.85
N LEU A 123 2.62 8.88 -7.93
CA LEU A 123 1.21 8.46 -8.06
C LEU A 123 0.54 9.06 -9.29
N GLN A 124 0.76 10.35 -9.56
CA GLN A 124 0.25 11.00 -10.77
C GLN A 124 0.78 10.32 -12.04
N ALA A 125 2.07 9.94 -12.06
CA ALA A 125 2.68 9.25 -13.19
C ALA A 125 2.16 7.82 -13.39
N LEU A 126 1.70 7.15 -12.33
CA LEU A 126 1.05 5.83 -12.43
C LEU A 126 -0.39 5.91 -12.96
N ASN A 127 -1.02 7.08 -12.91
CA ASN A 127 -2.40 7.26 -13.33
C ASN A 127 -2.57 7.00 -14.85
N ALA A 128 -3.68 6.38 -15.21
CA ALA A 128 -4.06 6.11 -16.60
C ALA A 128 -5.59 6.11 -16.74
N PRO A 129 -6.15 6.37 -17.95
CA PRO A 129 -7.59 6.28 -18.16
C PRO A 129 -8.13 4.90 -17.74
N GLY A 130 -9.17 4.88 -16.91
CA GLY A 130 -9.79 3.64 -16.40
C GLY A 130 -9.00 2.92 -15.30
N ARG A 131 -7.80 3.38 -14.93
CA ARG A 131 -6.99 2.76 -13.88
C ARG A 131 -7.37 3.27 -12.48
N ALA A 132 -7.53 2.33 -11.54
CA ALA A 132 -7.58 2.62 -10.12
C ALA A 132 -6.20 2.44 -9.47
N LEU A 133 -5.86 3.30 -8.51
CA LEU A 133 -4.69 3.13 -7.66
C LEU A 133 -5.13 2.85 -6.23
N ILE A 134 -4.50 1.87 -5.58
CA ILE A 134 -4.62 1.64 -4.14
C ILE A 134 -3.27 1.98 -3.52
N VAL A 135 -3.24 2.84 -2.51
CA VAL A 135 -2.00 3.27 -1.87
C VAL A 135 -2.06 3.00 -0.38
N TYR A 136 -1.16 2.15 0.11
CA TYR A 136 -0.99 1.96 1.54
C TYR A 136 -0.39 3.21 2.18
N HIS A 137 -0.86 3.55 3.37
CA HIS A 137 -0.28 4.61 4.20
C HIS A 137 -0.34 4.23 5.68
N HIS A 138 0.84 4.19 6.30
CA HIS A 138 0.96 4.11 7.74
C HIS A 138 0.57 5.45 8.36
N GLN A 139 -0.54 5.50 9.12
CA GLN A 139 -0.98 6.75 9.72
C GLN A 139 0.04 7.24 10.75
N THR A 140 0.18 8.56 10.84
CA THR A 140 1.18 9.21 11.68
C THR A 140 0.53 9.78 12.95
N ARG A 141 1.33 10.50 13.73
CA ARG A 141 0.84 11.32 14.86
C ARG A 141 0.52 12.74 14.41
N MET A 142 -0.09 12.89 13.23
CA MET A 142 -0.49 14.20 12.71
C MET A 142 -1.40 14.91 13.71
N ALA A 143 -1.11 16.19 13.97
CA ALA A 143 -1.96 17.03 14.82
C ALA A 143 -3.39 17.06 14.25
N GLY A 144 -4.39 16.83 15.10
CA GLY A 144 -5.79 16.64 14.69
C GLY A 144 -6.22 15.17 14.58
N GLY A 145 -5.28 14.23 14.67
CA GLY A 145 -5.54 12.79 14.74
C GLY A 145 -5.85 12.13 13.39
N HIS A 146 -6.14 10.82 13.43
CA HIS A 146 -6.23 9.98 12.24
C HIS A 146 -7.29 10.40 11.22
N HIS A 147 -8.44 10.91 11.65
CA HIS A 147 -9.48 11.37 10.73
C HIS A 147 -9.09 12.69 10.03
N PHE A 148 -8.38 13.57 10.75
CA PHE A 148 -7.84 14.78 10.14
C PHE A 148 -6.78 14.42 9.09
N GLU A 149 -5.91 13.46 9.38
CA GLU A 149 -4.90 12.98 8.45
C GLU A 149 -5.50 12.38 7.17
N LEU A 150 -6.58 11.60 7.27
CA LEU A 150 -7.30 11.12 6.07
C LEU A 150 -7.81 12.27 5.21
N LYS A 151 -8.41 13.30 5.83
CA LYS A 151 -8.90 14.48 5.10
C LYS A 151 -7.77 15.29 4.48
N HIS A 152 -6.66 15.46 5.22
CA HIS A 152 -5.46 16.14 4.72
C HIS A 152 -4.93 15.48 3.46
N TRP A 153 -4.74 14.17 3.49
CA TRP A 153 -4.26 13.42 2.32
C TRP A 153 -5.30 13.38 1.20
N GLY A 154 -6.58 13.23 1.53
CA GLY A 154 -7.68 13.32 0.58
C GLY A 154 -7.65 14.62 -0.24
N GLY A 155 -7.50 15.75 0.44
CA GLY A 155 -7.36 17.06 -0.21
C GLY A 155 -6.14 17.13 -1.12
N ARG A 156 -4.95 16.76 -0.62
CA ARG A 156 -3.71 16.78 -1.42
C ARG A 156 -3.78 15.88 -2.66
N LEU A 157 -4.42 14.71 -2.55
CA LEU A 157 -4.60 13.79 -3.67
C LEU A 157 -5.59 14.35 -4.69
N ARG A 158 -6.67 15.01 -4.26
CA ARG A 158 -7.56 15.72 -5.19
C ARG A 158 -6.88 16.89 -5.89
N GLU A 159 -6.12 17.70 -5.15
CA GLU A 159 -5.30 18.78 -5.72
C GLU A 159 -4.30 18.25 -6.76
N ALA A 160 -3.83 17.01 -6.60
CA ALA A 160 -2.99 16.32 -7.56
C ALA A 160 -3.73 15.79 -8.80
N GLY A 161 -5.05 15.97 -8.90
CA GLY A 161 -5.84 15.60 -10.06
C GLY A 161 -6.51 14.22 -10.00
N PHE A 162 -6.56 13.58 -8.82
CA PHE A 162 -7.39 12.38 -8.63
C PHE A 162 -8.85 12.77 -8.46
N ASN A 163 -9.71 12.35 -9.39
CA ASN A 163 -11.13 12.76 -9.44
C ASN A 163 -11.95 12.14 -8.30
N ARG A 164 -11.56 10.94 -7.87
CA ARG A 164 -12.17 10.23 -6.74
C ARG A 164 -11.07 9.81 -5.78
N VAL A 165 -11.28 10.11 -4.51
CA VAL A 165 -10.38 9.75 -3.42
C VAL A 165 -11.24 9.26 -2.27
N ASP A 166 -11.14 7.97 -2.00
CA ASP A 166 -11.76 7.30 -0.86
C ASP A 166 -10.67 6.62 -0.01
N ALA A 167 -11.01 6.12 1.18
CA ALA A 167 -10.08 5.31 1.96
C ALA A 167 -10.77 4.20 2.76
N LEU A 168 -10.10 3.05 2.85
CA LEU A 168 -10.33 2.07 3.91
C LEU A 168 -9.32 2.31 5.02
N ARG A 169 -9.78 2.42 6.27
CA ARG A 169 -8.92 2.59 7.44
C ARG A 169 -8.99 1.37 8.34
N ALA A 170 -7.86 0.67 8.47
CA ALA A 170 -7.67 -0.41 9.41
C ALA A 170 -7.20 0.16 10.76
N SER A 171 -7.96 -0.10 11.82
CA SER A 171 -7.74 0.43 13.18
C SER A 171 -6.91 -0.44 14.14
N PRO A 172 -6.76 -1.78 13.97
CA PRO A 172 -6.05 -2.60 14.95
C PRO A 172 -4.53 -2.33 15.02
N PHE A 173 -4.01 -2.23 16.26
CA PHE A 173 -2.59 -2.11 16.64
C PHE A 173 -1.88 -0.84 16.16
N SER A 174 -1.72 -0.71 14.84
CA SER A 174 -1.21 0.49 14.18
C SER A 174 -2.16 0.88 13.07
N ALA A 175 -2.65 2.12 13.14
CA ALA A 175 -3.65 2.61 12.21
C ALA A 175 -3.08 2.76 10.81
N ARG A 176 -3.75 2.14 9.84
CA ARG A 176 -3.33 2.12 8.42
C ARG A 176 -4.47 2.59 7.56
N ALA A 177 -4.15 3.33 6.53
CA ALA A 177 -5.07 3.74 5.49
C ALA A 177 -4.70 3.07 4.17
N PHE A 178 -5.69 2.64 3.42
CA PHE A 178 -5.57 2.25 2.02
C PHE A 178 -6.38 3.28 1.25
N PHE A 179 -5.70 4.22 0.59
CA PHE A 179 -6.37 5.22 -0.25
C PHE A 179 -6.73 4.59 -1.58
N LEU A 180 -7.97 4.78 -2.02
CA LEU A 180 -8.50 4.32 -3.30
C LEU A 180 -8.63 5.55 -4.19
N LEU A 181 -7.79 5.64 -5.23
CA LEU A 181 -7.71 6.76 -6.15
C LEU A 181 -8.32 6.36 -7.49
N ASN A 182 -9.25 7.18 -7.99
CA ASN A 182 -9.99 6.93 -9.23
C ASN A 182 -10.73 5.57 -9.25
N ALA A 183 -11.03 5.00 -8.09
CA ALA A 183 -11.84 3.80 -7.98
C ALA A 183 -13.24 4.04 -8.59
N ASP A 184 -13.68 3.09 -9.41
CA ASP A 184 -15.02 3.06 -9.98
C ASP A 184 -16.07 2.67 -8.93
N ASP A 185 -17.35 2.70 -9.31
CA ASP A 185 -18.43 2.42 -8.38
C ASP A 185 -18.42 0.95 -7.90
N GLU A 186 -17.99 0.00 -8.74
CA GLU A 186 -17.86 -1.41 -8.33
C GLU A 186 -16.81 -1.58 -7.22
N MET A 187 -15.62 -1.01 -7.39
CA MET A 187 -14.56 -1.10 -6.40
C MET A 187 -14.97 -0.42 -5.07
N ARG A 188 -15.71 0.68 -5.15
CA ARG A 188 -16.25 1.39 -3.97
C ARG A 188 -17.29 0.57 -3.23
N ASP A 189 -18.21 -0.07 -3.95
CA ASP A 189 -19.20 -0.97 -3.37
C ASP A 189 -18.53 -2.16 -2.67
N ARG A 190 -17.53 -2.77 -3.31
CA ARG A 190 -16.72 -3.84 -2.70
C ARG A 190 -15.97 -3.36 -1.46
N ALA A 191 -15.40 -2.16 -1.47
CA ALA A 191 -14.72 -1.59 -0.30
C ALA A 191 -15.69 -1.35 0.87
N MET A 192 -16.89 -0.84 0.59
CA MET A 192 -17.95 -0.68 1.58
C MET A 192 -18.35 -2.03 2.18
N GLN A 193 -18.62 -3.04 1.34
CA GLN A 193 -18.96 -4.40 1.80
C GLN A 193 -17.84 -5.03 2.64
N LEU A 194 -16.58 -4.83 2.25
CA LEU A 194 -15.42 -5.27 3.01
C LEU A 194 -15.41 -4.63 4.40
N SER A 195 -15.66 -3.33 4.51
CA SER A 195 -15.75 -2.65 5.81
C SER A 195 -16.88 -3.22 6.67
N THR A 196 -18.05 -3.54 6.09
CA THR A 196 -19.15 -4.19 6.81
C THR A 196 -18.78 -5.56 7.33
N ARG A 197 -18.09 -6.38 6.51
CA ARG A 197 -17.63 -7.72 6.91
C ARG A 197 -16.61 -7.67 8.03
N TRP A 198 -15.69 -6.70 7.99
CA TRP A 198 -14.60 -6.54 8.96
C TRP A 198 -15.00 -5.78 10.23
N GLY A 199 -16.14 -5.08 10.21
CA GLY A 199 -16.71 -4.41 11.37
C GLY A 199 -15.82 -3.29 11.92
N ASP A 200 -15.62 -3.26 13.23
CA ASP A 200 -14.83 -2.25 13.94
C ASP A 200 -13.34 -2.20 13.53
N ARG A 201 -12.84 -3.26 12.87
CA ARG A 201 -11.46 -3.39 12.42
C ARG A 201 -11.16 -2.62 11.14
N LEU A 202 -12.17 -2.33 10.32
CA LEU A 202 -12.01 -1.68 9.03
C LEU A 202 -13.15 -0.69 8.80
N THR A 203 -12.83 0.58 8.60
CA THR A 203 -13.82 1.64 8.41
C THR A 203 -13.72 2.22 7.01
N TRP A 204 -14.86 2.48 6.38
CA TRP A 204 -14.97 3.09 5.06
C TRP A 204 -15.09 4.62 5.16
N HIS A 205 -14.27 5.34 4.41
CA HIS A 205 -14.21 6.81 4.38
C HIS A 205 -14.32 7.29 2.93
N PRO A 206 -15.55 7.45 2.39
CA PRO A 206 -15.73 7.90 1.02
C PRO A 206 -15.53 9.41 0.89
N THR A 207 -15.23 9.86 -0.33
CA THR A 207 -15.36 11.24 -0.78
C THR A 207 -14.44 12.19 0.00
N LEU A 208 -13.20 11.76 0.26
CA LEU A 208 -12.22 12.55 0.99
C LEU A 208 -11.80 13.78 0.16
N GLY A 209 -11.81 14.95 0.80
CA GLY A 209 -11.42 16.23 0.18
C GLY A 209 -12.46 16.84 -0.76
N ALA A 210 -13.69 16.32 -0.80
CA ALA A 210 -14.79 16.95 -1.54
C ALA A 210 -15.38 18.17 -0.81
#